data_AF-A0A1E1X1S1-F1
#
_entry.id   AF-A0A1E1X1S1-F1
#
_cell.length_a   1.000
_cell.length_b   1.000
_cell.length_c   1.000
_cell.angle_alpha   90.00
_cell.angle_beta   90.00
_cell.angle_gamma   90.00
#
_symmetry.space_group_name_H-M   'P 1'
#
loop_
_entity.id
_entity.type
_entity.pdbx_description
1 polymer ?
#
loop_
_entity_poly.entity_id
_entity_poly.type
_entity_poly.pdbx_seq_one_letter_code
_entity_poly.pdbx_strand_id
1 'polypeptide(L)'
;YEEDSKNFPRQKARAATNITGKVYVKAINFNLTNNVSCLFSERQFIFNKTYYEYKLGATPPGNDTYLSTFNTTVMLSKTGAHNKTNALTYRFRPGDAPKLWKLMYINPNKTCLILVNDRNLTEHANCQLLQPAAYANDTIPQDCLKVFNKNCPGKNTTLYKPMCQELPEVPINTTPNKTIPEAEGCN
;
A
#
# COMPACT_ATOMS: atom_id res chain seq x y z
N TYR A 1 -14.39 12.02 -3.31
CA TYR A 1 -14.44 11.49 -1.93
C TYR A 1 -13.14 11.76 -1.19
N GLU A 2 -12.01 11.41 -1.80
CA GLU A 2 -10.62 11.50 -1.35
C GLU A 2 -10.13 12.89 -0.87
N GLU A 3 -10.75 13.98 -1.30
CA GLU A 3 -10.40 15.36 -0.92
C GLU A 3 -11.63 16.14 -0.41
N ASP A 4 -12.72 15.44 -0.11
CA ASP A 4 -13.93 16.03 0.48
C ASP A 4 -13.76 16.13 2.01
N SER A 5 -13.81 17.35 2.53
CA SER A 5 -13.59 17.67 3.94
C SER A 5 -14.49 16.89 4.90
N LYS A 6 -15.68 16.47 4.46
CA LYS A 6 -16.60 15.64 5.24
C LYS A 6 -16.01 14.27 5.58
N ASN A 7 -15.07 13.77 4.75
CA ASN A 7 -14.46 12.45 4.91
C ASN A 7 -13.07 12.49 5.57
N PHE A 8 -12.50 13.68 5.82
CA PHE A 8 -11.17 13.84 6.42
C PHE A 8 -10.94 13.05 7.71
N PRO A 9 -11.93 12.86 8.61
CA PRO A 9 -11.76 12.00 9.79
C PRO A 9 -11.36 10.55 9.45
N ARG A 10 -11.70 10.06 8.26
CA ARG A 10 -11.42 8.71 7.73
C ARG A 10 -10.24 8.66 6.77
N GLN A 11 -9.48 9.74 6.64
CA GLN A 11 -8.41 9.89 5.65
C GLN A 11 -7.09 10.29 6.30
N LYS A 12 -6.86 9.83 7.53
CA LYS A 12 -5.61 10.11 8.27
C LYS A 12 -4.59 9.02 7.96
N ALA A 13 -3.58 9.29 7.14
CA ALA A 13 -2.56 8.32 6.73
C ALA A 13 -1.86 7.66 7.92
N ARG A 14 -1.68 8.40 9.02
CA ARG A 14 -1.16 7.85 10.28
C ARG A 14 -1.98 6.69 10.86
N ALA A 15 -3.29 6.67 10.62
CA ALA A 15 -4.14 5.57 11.08
C ALA A 15 -3.80 4.28 10.32
N ALA A 16 -3.51 4.37 9.01
CA ALA A 16 -3.05 3.25 8.20
C ALA A 16 -1.65 2.81 8.63
N THR A 17 -0.71 3.75 8.81
CA THR A 17 0.65 3.38 9.20
C THR A 17 0.76 2.83 10.61
N ASN A 18 -0.24 3.03 11.47
CA ASN A 18 -0.26 2.51 12.84
C ASN A 18 -0.70 1.05 12.92
N ILE A 19 -1.21 0.46 11.84
CA ILE A 19 -1.54 -0.96 11.78
C ILE A 19 -0.26 -1.79 11.92
N THR A 20 -0.32 -2.81 12.77
CA THR A 20 0.79 -3.72 13.05
C THR A 20 0.66 -4.99 12.21
N GLY A 21 1.79 -5.55 11.78
CA GLY A 21 1.82 -6.74 10.94
C GLY A 21 1.46 -6.47 9.48
N LYS A 22 1.26 -7.55 8.72
CA LYS A 22 0.94 -7.48 7.29
C LYS A 22 -0.44 -6.88 7.04
N VAL A 23 -0.52 -6.09 5.98
CA VAL A 23 -1.76 -5.58 5.40
C VAL A 23 -1.82 -6.05 3.95
N TYR A 24 -2.81 -6.87 3.63
CA TYR A 24 -2.99 -7.48 2.31
C TYR A 24 -3.92 -6.66 1.43
N VAL A 25 -3.59 -6.56 0.14
CA VAL A 25 -4.50 -6.04 -0.87
C VAL A 25 -5.49 -7.15 -1.24
N LYS A 26 -6.76 -6.95 -0.90
CA LYS A 26 -7.85 -7.88 -1.21
C LYS A 26 -8.24 -7.76 -2.68
N ALA A 27 -8.45 -6.54 -3.14
CA ALA A 27 -8.91 -6.25 -4.48
C ALA A 27 -8.37 -4.93 -5.02
N ILE A 28 -8.30 -4.84 -6.35
CA ILE A 28 -7.99 -3.62 -7.10
C ILE A 28 -8.98 -3.46 -8.24
N ASN A 29 -9.15 -2.25 -8.78
CA ASN A 29 -9.97 -1.98 -9.96
C ASN A 29 -9.17 -1.56 -11.20
N PHE A 30 -7.86 -1.84 -11.21
CA PHE A 30 -6.95 -1.52 -12.31
C PHE A 30 -6.09 -2.74 -12.66
N ASN A 31 -5.39 -2.69 -13.80
CA ASN A 31 -4.54 -3.79 -14.23
C ASN A 31 -3.13 -3.66 -13.65
N LEU A 32 -2.63 -4.76 -13.07
CA LEU A 32 -1.22 -4.89 -12.74
C LEU A 32 -0.48 -5.50 -13.92
N THR A 33 0.73 -5.02 -14.18
CA THR A 33 1.64 -5.70 -15.09
C THR A 33 2.02 -7.06 -14.46
N ASN A 34 1.93 -8.14 -15.24
CA ASN A 34 2.38 -9.49 -14.88
C ASN A 34 1.54 -10.30 -13.87
N ASN A 35 0.24 -9.97 -13.68
CA ASN A 35 -0.72 -10.82 -12.93
C ASN A 35 -0.23 -11.31 -11.55
N VAL A 36 0.40 -10.44 -10.77
CA VAL A 36 0.83 -10.78 -9.40
C VAL A 36 -0.38 -10.94 -8.45
N SER A 37 -0.21 -11.72 -7.38
CA SER A 37 -1.21 -11.94 -6.33
C SER A 37 -0.58 -11.80 -4.95
N CYS A 38 -1.38 -11.95 -3.88
CA CYS A 38 -0.94 -11.87 -2.49
C CYS A 38 -0.14 -10.60 -2.14
N LEU A 39 -0.47 -9.47 -2.77
CA LEU A 39 0.18 -8.20 -2.48
C LEU A 39 0.00 -7.85 -1.00
N PHE A 40 1.09 -7.55 -0.32
CA PHE A 40 1.06 -7.09 1.06
C PHE A 40 2.07 -5.99 1.33
N SER A 41 1.85 -5.30 2.43
CA SER A 41 2.76 -4.33 3.02
C SER A 41 2.89 -4.60 4.51
N GLU A 42 4.08 -4.39 5.07
CA GLU A 42 4.36 -4.54 6.49
C GLU A 42 5.38 -3.52 6.96
N ARG A 43 5.01 -2.70 7.94
CA ARG A 43 5.92 -1.71 8.53
C ARG A 43 7.03 -2.40 9.30
N GLN A 44 8.28 -2.18 8.89
CA GLN A 44 9.47 -2.73 9.56
C GLN A 44 10.02 -1.77 10.60
N PHE A 45 10.13 -0.48 10.24
CA PHE A 45 10.78 0.51 11.09
C PHE A 45 10.06 1.87 11.07
N ILE A 46 10.18 2.61 12.15
CA ILE A 46 9.69 3.98 12.30
C ILE A 46 10.90 4.90 12.46
N PHE A 47 11.29 5.60 11.40
CA PHE A 47 12.37 6.59 11.51
C PHE A 47 11.88 7.81 12.27
N ASN A 48 10.70 8.30 11.92
CA ASN A 48 10.08 9.41 12.60
C ASN A 48 8.56 9.47 12.33
N LYS A 49 7.98 10.61 12.65
CA LYS A 49 6.56 10.94 12.55
C LYS A 49 5.96 10.88 11.12
N THR A 50 6.77 10.94 10.07
CA THR A 50 6.31 10.96 8.67
C THR A 50 7.12 10.04 7.77
N TYR A 51 8.09 9.30 8.31
CA TYR A 51 9.05 8.52 7.54
C TYR A 51 9.21 7.13 8.16
N TYR A 52 9.00 6.10 7.34
CA TYR A 52 8.91 4.70 7.76
C TYR A 52 9.63 3.79 6.76
N GLU A 53 10.12 2.66 7.24
CA GLU A 53 10.51 1.54 6.37
C GLU A 53 9.37 0.52 6.32
N TYR A 54 9.03 0.07 5.12
CA TYR A 54 8.07 -0.99 4.86
C TYR A 54 8.71 -2.08 4.04
N LYS A 55 8.36 -3.32 4.35
CA LYS A 55 8.55 -4.48 3.49
C LYS A 55 7.29 -4.63 2.64
N LEU A 56 7.46 -4.67 1.33
CA LEU A 56 6.40 -5.01 0.39
C LEU A 56 6.66 -6.40 -0.18
N GLY A 57 5.60 -7.11 -0.55
CA GLY A 57 5.75 -8.38 -1.24
C GLY A 57 4.52 -8.82 -2.02
N ALA A 58 4.73 -9.77 -2.92
CA ALA A 58 3.72 -10.36 -3.79
C ALA A 58 4.18 -11.74 -4.24
N THR A 59 3.28 -12.56 -4.78
CA THR A 59 3.70 -13.73 -5.56
C THR A 59 4.39 -13.27 -6.85
N PRO A 60 5.50 -13.89 -7.27
CA PRO A 60 6.04 -13.68 -8.60
C PRO A 60 5.01 -14.02 -9.70
N PRO A 61 5.14 -13.43 -10.90
CA PRO A 61 4.33 -13.81 -12.05
C PRO A 61 4.42 -15.31 -12.34
N GLY A 62 3.28 -16.00 -12.33
CA GLY A 62 3.21 -17.44 -12.63
C GLY A 62 3.73 -18.37 -11.54
N ASN A 63 4.06 -17.89 -10.34
CA ASN A 63 4.49 -18.72 -9.23
C ASN A 63 3.84 -18.28 -7.92
N ASP A 64 2.97 -19.11 -7.35
CA ASP A 64 2.22 -18.86 -6.12
C ASP A 64 2.75 -19.64 -4.92
N THR A 65 3.99 -20.14 -4.98
CA THR A 65 4.60 -20.95 -3.91
C THR A 65 5.39 -20.13 -2.89
N TYR A 66 5.69 -18.86 -3.17
CA TYR A 66 6.38 -17.95 -2.25
C TYR A 66 6.02 -16.48 -2.52
N LEU A 67 6.35 -15.61 -1.55
CA LEU A 67 6.23 -14.17 -1.65
C LEU A 67 7.60 -13.55 -1.91
N SER A 68 7.76 -12.91 -3.05
CA SER A 68 8.95 -12.11 -3.34
C SER A 68 8.86 -10.77 -2.64
N THR A 69 9.87 -10.39 -1.84
CA THR A 69 9.81 -9.21 -0.97
C THR A 69 10.96 -8.22 -1.19
N PHE A 70 10.72 -6.94 -0.88
CA PHE A 70 11.77 -5.92 -0.83
C PHE A 70 11.38 -4.81 0.16
N ASN A 71 12.38 -4.12 0.70
CA ASN A 71 12.16 -2.97 1.57
C ASN A 71 12.05 -1.67 0.74
N THR A 72 11.16 -0.79 1.17
CA THR A 72 10.94 0.52 0.57
C THR A 72 10.65 1.55 1.65
N THR A 73 10.97 2.79 1.35
CA THR A 73 10.63 3.90 2.23
C THR A 73 9.22 4.40 1.96
N VAL A 74 8.45 4.61 3.02
CA VAL A 74 7.13 5.24 2.96
C VAL A 74 7.22 6.62 3.60
N MET A 75 6.91 7.65 2.82
CA MET A 75 6.83 9.03 3.30
C MET A 75 5.38 9.49 3.34
N LEU A 76 4.96 10.06 4.48
CA LEU A 76 3.64 10.65 4.64
C LEU A 76 3.63 12.11 4.20
N SER A 77 2.60 12.50 3.46
CA SER A 77 2.40 13.88 3.02
C SER A 77 0.93 14.32 3.20
N LYS A 78 0.70 15.61 3.05
CA LYS A 78 -0.63 16.23 2.99
C LYS A 78 -0.93 16.56 1.53
N THR A 79 -2.14 16.28 1.09
CA THR A 79 -2.67 16.75 -0.20
C THR A 79 -3.91 17.61 0.03
N GLY A 80 -4.29 18.39 -0.98
CA GLY A 80 -5.47 19.25 -0.94
C GLY A 80 -5.55 20.14 0.30
N ALA A 81 -6.74 20.21 0.90
CA ALA A 81 -7.02 21.07 2.06
C ALA A 81 -6.83 20.35 3.42
N HIS A 82 -6.16 19.19 3.44
CA HIS A 82 -5.98 18.44 4.69
C HIS A 82 -5.05 19.15 5.68
N ASN A 83 -5.44 19.15 6.96
CA ASN A 83 -4.61 19.65 8.06
C ASN A 83 -3.66 18.58 8.67
N LYS A 84 -3.90 17.29 8.38
CA LYS A 84 -3.09 16.13 8.78
C LYS A 84 -2.69 15.34 7.54
N THR A 85 -1.64 14.53 7.65
CA THR A 85 -1.22 13.68 6.52
C THR A 85 -2.32 12.71 6.12
N ASN A 86 -2.59 12.62 4.83
CA ASN A 86 -3.61 11.77 4.21
C ASN A 86 -3.04 10.91 3.07
N ALA A 87 -1.79 11.13 2.66
CA ALA A 87 -1.16 10.39 1.58
C ALA A 87 0.14 9.70 2.02
N LEU A 88 0.50 8.68 1.25
CA LEU A 88 1.70 7.85 1.40
C LEU A 88 2.43 7.78 0.05
N THR A 89 3.72 8.09 0.02
CA THR A 89 4.57 7.97 -1.16
C THR A 89 5.57 6.84 -0.97
N TYR A 90 5.58 5.87 -1.89
CA TYR A 90 6.48 4.70 -1.82
C TYR A 90 6.67 4.05 -3.20
N ARG A 91 7.74 3.24 -3.35
CA ARG A 91 7.97 2.43 -4.56
C ARG A 91 7.13 1.16 -4.53
N PHE A 92 6.44 0.86 -5.63
CA PHE A 92 5.60 -0.34 -5.73
C PHE A 92 6.41 -1.62 -6.05
N ARG A 93 7.48 -1.50 -6.85
CA ARG A 93 8.45 -2.57 -7.16
C ARG A 93 9.89 -2.06 -7.03
N PRO A 94 10.88 -2.96 -6.95
CA PRO A 94 12.28 -2.56 -7.08
C PRO A 94 12.51 -1.79 -8.39
N GLY A 95 13.24 -0.67 -8.32
CA GLY A 95 13.55 0.18 -9.48
C GLY A 95 12.44 1.15 -9.90
N ASP A 96 11.19 0.98 -9.44
CA ASP A 96 10.12 1.95 -9.74
C ASP A 96 10.43 3.31 -9.08
N ALA A 97 10.01 4.39 -9.74
CA ALA A 97 9.91 5.69 -9.08
C ALA A 97 8.85 5.62 -7.96
N PRO A 98 9.05 6.28 -6.80
CA PRO A 98 8.03 6.37 -5.76
C PRO A 98 6.75 7.02 -6.29
N LYS A 99 5.59 6.47 -5.93
CA LYS A 99 4.27 6.98 -6.31
C LYS A 99 3.46 7.36 -5.09
N LEU A 100 2.69 8.44 -5.20
CA LEU A 100 1.79 8.91 -4.16
C LEU A 100 0.45 8.18 -4.23
N TRP A 101 0.00 7.70 -3.07
CA TRP A 101 -1.30 7.09 -2.83
C TRP A 101 -2.01 7.87 -1.73
N LYS A 102 -3.25 8.30 -1.98
CA LYS A 102 -4.09 8.95 -0.98
C LYS A 102 -4.88 7.88 -0.22
N LEU A 103 -4.96 8.01 1.09
CA LEU A 103 -5.88 7.23 1.91
C LEU A 103 -7.29 7.76 1.66
N MET A 104 -8.06 7.06 0.83
CA MET A 104 -9.43 7.43 0.52
C MET A 104 -10.36 7.15 1.71
N TYR A 105 -10.18 6.01 2.38
CA TYR A 105 -11.01 5.59 3.51
C TYR A 105 -10.26 4.60 4.41
N ILE A 106 -10.46 4.73 5.73
CA ILE A 106 -10.19 3.67 6.71
C ILE A 106 -11.41 3.58 7.61
N ASN A 107 -11.92 2.37 7.82
CA ASN A 107 -13.08 2.17 8.68
C ASN A 107 -12.72 2.41 10.17
N PRO A 108 -13.71 2.68 11.05
CA PRO A 108 -13.45 3.00 12.46
C PRO A 108 -12.61 1.93 13.18
N ASN A 109 -12.89 0.66 12.89
CA ASN A 109 -12.23 -0.48 13.52
C ASN A 109 -10.88 -0.82 12.88
N LYS A 110 -10.46 -0.09 11.84
CA LYS A 110 -9.20 -0.27 11.10
C LYS A 110 -9.04 -1.69 10.52
N THR A 111 -10.15 -2.36 10.22
CA THR A 111 -10.19 -3.69 9.62
C THR A 111 -10.22 -3.65 8.10
N CYS A 112 -10.43 -2.47 7.50
CA CYS A 112 -10.38 -2.25 6.06
C CYS A 112 -9.93 -0.84 5.71
N LEU A 113 -9.16 -0.72 4.63
CA LEU A 113 -8.66 0.54 4.08
C LEU A 113 -8.81 0.58 2.57
N ILE A 114 -8.89 1.79 2.03
CA ILE A 114 -8.88 2.04 0.58
C ILE A 114 -7.82 3.09 0.28
N LEU A 115 -6.86 2.72 -0.57
CA LEU A 115 -5.93 3.66 -1.17
C LEU A 115 -6.40 3.99 -2.59
N VAL A 116 -6.13 5.21 -3.04
CA VAL A 116 -6.35 5.64 -4.43
C VAL A 116 -5.09 6.32 -4.95
N ASN A 117 -4.78 6.12 -6.23
CA ASN A 117 -3.66 6.82 -6.85
C ASN A 117 -3.84 8.34 -6.79
N ASP A 118 -2.74 9.08 -6.84
CA ASP A 118 -2.81 10.50 -7.13
C ASP A 118 -3.38 10.74 -8.53
N ARG A 119 -4.43 11.56 -8.61
CA ARG A 119 -5.20 11.81 -9.82
C ARG A 119 -5.94 13.14 -9.77
N ASN A 120 -6.31 13.64 -10.93
CA ASN A 120 -7.35 14.66 -11.07
C ASN A 120 -8.75 14.04 -10.92
N LEU A 121 -9.73 14.86 -10.50
CA LEU A 121 -11.11 14.36 -10.27
C LEU A 121 -11.77 13.76 -11.51
N THR A 122 -11.36 14.18 -12.70
CA THR A 122 -11.86 13.69 -14.00
C THR A 122 -11.19 12.39 -14.46
N GLU A 123 -10.04 12.04 -13.90
CA GLU A 123 -9.30 10.83 -14.26
C GLU A 123 -9.89 9.59 -13.59
N HIS A 124 -9.64 8.41 -14.17
CA HIS A 124 -10.07 7.17 -13.56
C HIS A 124 -9.40 6.93 -12.20
N ALA A 125 -10.18 6.48 -11.21
CA ALA A 125 -9.67 6.16 -9.88
C ALA A 125 -9.09 4.74 -9.87
N ASN A 126 -7.78 4.61 -9.69
CA ASN A 126 -7.13 3.33 -9.44
C ASN A 126 -7.01 3.12 -7.93
N CYS A 127 -7.78 2.17 -7.43
CA CYS A 127 -7.93 1.91 -6.02
C CYS A 127 -7.38 0.54 -5.61
N GLN A 128 -6.92 0.47 -4.37
CA GLN A 128 -6.58 -0.75 -3.68
C GLN A 128 -7.48 -0.86 -2.45
N LEU A 129 -8.20 -1.97 -2.30
CA LEU A 129 -8.91 -2.33 -1.08
C LEU A 129 -8.02 -3.26 -0.27
N LEU A 130 -7.74 -2.90 0.97
CA LEU A 130 -6.80 -3.61 1.83
C LEU A 130 -7.45 -4.04 3.16
N GLN A 131 -6.97 -5.14 3.72
CA GLN A 131 -7.30 -5.58 5.08
C GLN A 131 -6.03 -6.02 5.82
N PRO A 132 -5.90 -5.70 7.13
CA PRO A 132 -4.86 -6.29 7.97
C PRO A 132 -4.97 -7.82 7.98
N ALA A 133 -3.85 -8.53 8.15
CA ALA A 133 -3.79 -9.99 8.14
C ALA A 133 -4.82 -10.65 9.07
N ALA A 134 -5.02 -10.07 10.27
CA ALA A 134 -6.00 -10.53 11.26
C ALA A 134 -7.45 -10.60 10.74
N TYR A 135 -7.78 -9.83 9.69
CA TYR A 135 -9.11 -9.77 9.07
C TYR A 135 -9.08 -10.19 7.59
N ALA A 136 -7.92 -10.61 7.08
CA ALA A 136 -7.77 -10.84 5.65
C ALA A 136 -8.52 -12.10 5.18
N ASN A 137 -8.76 -13.08 6.06
CA ASN A 137 -9.62 -14.23 5.77
C ASN A 137 -11.13 -13.92 5.90
N ASP A 138 -11.48 -12.81 6.53
CA ASP A 138 -12.88 -12.43 6.73
C ASP A 138 -13.47 -11.79 5.47
N THR A 139 -14.79 -11.65 5.47
CA THR A 139 -15.49 -10.81 4.50
C THR A 139 -15.12 -9.34 4.68
N ILE A 140 -15.03 -8.61 3.57
CA ILE A 140 -14.80 -7.17 3.59
C ILE A 140 -15.98 -6.48 4.31
N PRO A 141 -15.72 -5.59 5.29
CA PRO A 141 -16.76 -4.81 5.95
C PRO A 141 -17.64 -4.04 4.96
N GLN A 142 -18.96 -4.07 5.17
CA GLN A 142 -19.95 -3.50 4.26
C GLN A 142 -19.77 -2.00 4.02
N ASP A 143 -19.34 -1.25 5.02
CA ASP A 143 -19.05 0.18 4.90
C ASP A 143 -17.87 0.44 3.94
N CYS A 144 -16.80 -0.34 4.07
CA CYS A 144 -15.64 -0.28 3.20
C CYS A 144 -16.00 -0.66 1.76
N LEU A 145 -16.75 -1.76 1.59
CA LEU A 145 -17.18 -2.23 0.26
C LEU A 145 -18.08 -1.19 -0.44
N LYS A 146 -18.98 -0.53 0.30
CA LYS A 146 -19.81 0.57 -0.24
C LYS A 146 -18.96 1.74 -0.72
N VAL A 147 -17.95 2.15 0.05
CA VAL A 147 -17.06 3.24 -0.37
C VAL A 147 -16.25 2.84 -1.60
N PHE A 148 -15.70 1.63 -1.62
CA PHE A 148 -14.92 1.12 -2.75
C PHE A 148 -15.75 1.06 -4.03
N ASN A 149 -16.88 0.35 -4.02
CA ASN A 149 -17.71 0.18 -5.21
C ASN A 149 -18.25 1.50 -5.76
N LYS A 150 -18.55 2.47 -4.89
CA LYS A 150 -19.05 3.79 -5.31
C LYS A 150 -17.96 4.67 -5.93
N ASN A 151 -16.72 4.61 -5.44
CA ASN A 151 -15.67 5.57 -5.79
C ASN A 151 -14.55 4.98 -6.65
N CYS A 152 -14.54 3.67 -6.85
CA CYS A 152 -13.55 2.92 -7.62
C CYS A 152 -14.27 2.09 -8.70
N PRO A 153 -14.92 2.74 -9.69
CA PRO A 153 -15.66 2.05 -10.73
C PRO A 153 -14.72 1.21 -11.60
N GLY A 154 -15.27 0.21 -12.29
CA GLY A 154 -14.50 -0.65 -13.20
C GLY A 154 -14.52 -2.13 -12.79
N LYS A 155 -13.74 -2.94 -13.48
CA LYS A 155 -13.63 -4.38 -13.20
C LYS A 155 -12.70 -4.59 -12.01
N ASN A 156 -13.20 -5.28 -11.00
CA ASN A 156 -12.41 -5.65 -9.83
C ASN A 156 -11.63 -6.95 -10.07
N THR A 157 -10.37 -6.96 -9.65
CA THR A 157 -9.51 -8.15 -9.61
C THR A 157 -9.21 -8.47 -8.16
N THR A 158 -9.53 -9.70 -7.74
CA THR A 158 -9.21 -10.20 -6.39
C THR A 158 -7.77 -10.70 -6.38
N LEU A 159 -6.96 -10.19 -5.46
CA LEU A 159 -5.54 -10.53 -5.34
C LEU A 159 -5.23 -11.41 -4.13
N TYR A 160 -6.11 -11.42 -3.13
CA TYR A 160 -5.90 -12.18 -1.92
C TYR A 160 -6.62 -13.53 -1.96
N LYS A 161 -5.93 -14.56 -1.46
CA LYS A 161 -6.46 -15.88 -1.11
C LYS A 161 -5.96 -16.25 0.28
N PRO A 162 -6.66 -17.13 1.04
CA PRO A 162 -6.22 -17.53 2.37
C PRO A 162 -4.76 -18.02 2.43
N MET A 163 -4.33 -18.80 1.41
CA MET A 163 -2.95 -19.30 1.27
C MET A 163 -1.88 -18.20 1.30
N CYS A 164 -2.21 -16.95 0.97
CA CYS A 164 -1.25 -15.83 0.99
C CYS A 164 -0.62 -15.58 2.37
N GLN A 165 -1.24 -16.06 3.46
CA GLN A 165 -0.67 -15.97 4.81
C GLN A 165 0.33 -17.08 5.12
N GLU A 166 0.30 -18.17 4.36
CA GLU A 166 1.10 -19.38 4.60
C GLU A 166 2.36 -19.42 3.73
N LEU A 167 2.43 -18.59 2.69
CA LEU A 167 3.56 -18.57 1.77
C LEU A 167 4.85 -18.06 2.44
N PRO A 168 5.99 -18.73 2.22
CA PRO A 168 7.29 -18.25 2.69
C PRO A 168 7.67 -16.96 1.97
N GLU A 169 8.38 -16.07 2.67
CA GLU A 169 8.92 -14.84 2.10
C GLU A 169 10.37 -15.04 1.62
N VAL A 170 10.64 -14.62 0.40
CA VAL A 170 11.96 -14.67 -0.24
C VAL A 170 12.35 -13.25 -0.65
N PRO A 171 13.34 -12.62 0.00
CA PRO A 171 13.85 -11.33 -0.41
C PRO A 171 14.37 -11.36 -1.84
N ILE A 172 14.04 -10.34 -2.63
CA ILE A 172 14.67 -10.12 -3.92
C ILE A 172 16.13 -9.74 -3.62
N ASN A 173 17.08 -10.53 -4.12
CA ASN A 173 18.49 -10.17 -4.09
C ASN A 173 18.68 -8.91 -4.96
N THR A 174 18.52 -7.73 -4.36
CA THR A 174 18.95 -6.48 -4.96
C THR A 174 20.44 -6.43 -4.75
N THR A 175 21.25 -6.82 -5.74
CA THR A 175 22.67 -6.42 -5.74
C THR A 175 22.67 -4.89 -5.77
N PRO A 176 23.11 -4.19 -4.71
CA PRO A 176 23.33 -2.76 -4.83
C PRO A 176 24.61 -2.62 -5.64
N ASN A 177 24.57 -1.90 -6.77
CA ASN A 177 25.79 -1.25 -7.24
C ASN A 177 26.24 -0.32 -6.11
N LYS A 178 27.16 -0.82 -5.28
CA LYS A 178 27.98 -0.02 -4.37
C LYS A 178 28.91 0.80 -5.27
N THR A 179 28.45 1.96 -5.72
CA THR A 179 29.36 3.10 -5.83
C THR A 179 29.37 3.74 -4.45
N ILE A 180 30.27 3.24 -3.61
CA ILE A 180 30.81 4.00 -2.49
C ILE A 180 31.64 5.12 -3.15
N PRO A 181 31.32 6.42 -2.98
CA PRO A 181 32.32 7.44 -3.23
C PRO A 181 33.45 7.18 -2.24
N GLU A 182 34.66 6.96 -2.76
CA GLU A 182 35.87 6.96 -1.95
C GLU A 182 35.87 8.23 -1.08
N ALA A 183 35.99 8.02 0.22
CA ALA A 183 36.35 9.08 1.13
C ALA A 183 37.77 9.52 0.77
N GLU A 184 37.91 10.65 0.06
CA GLU A 184 39.17 11.36 0.05
C GLU A 184 39.45 11.86 1.46
N GLY A 185 40.50 11.29 2.03
CA GLY A 185 40.92 11.50 3.40
C GLY A 185 41.37 12.93 3.68
N CYS A 186 41.26 13.31 4.95
CA CYS A 186 41.98 14.43 5.50
C CYS A 186 43.49 14.21 5.32
N ASN A 187 44.16 15.17 4.68
CA ASN A 187 45.55 15.56 4.91
C ASN A 187 45.65 17.08 4.72
#